data_AF-A0A1U8JAI8-F1
#
_entry.id   AF-A0A1U8JAI8-F1
#
_cell.length_a   1.000
_cell.length_b   1.000
_cell.length_c   1.000
_cell.angle_alpha   90.00
_cell.angle_beta   90.00
_cell.angle_gamma   90.00
#
_symmetry.space_group_name_H-M   'P 1'
#
loop_
_entity.id
_entity.type
_entity.pdbx_description
1 polymer ?
#
loop_
_entity_poly.entity_id
_entity_poly.type
_entity_poly.pdbx_seq_one_letter_code
_entity_poly.pdbx_strand_id
1 'polypeptide(L)'
;MRRHRSNQVIRSESDTESDTDAETMKCISCKEEYGSRDAGTCKECYEEASETEEELKREIEDLKAKVAFLRFWSPLDHAHRGSTTTPGPFFSDVVLIASDDGSPGFPPVLVPANKAVLVNRSPVFKAMLENEMEESRSGTIKVSDVSYDALRAFVNYLYTAEACLDEQMACDLLVLAEKYQVKHLKGYCEKFLVSKLNWDNSLMSYAFAHQHNAKLVLDAALCLITDNMDKLTKREEYIELVEKDPRLVVEIYEAYLSKQVNTAAHKDCSMKS
;
A
#
# COMPACT_ATOMS: atom_id res chain seq x y z
N MET A 1 40.97 -8.29 -24.62
CA MET A 1 41.99 -7.25 -24.96
C MET A 1 42.48 -7.47 -26.38
N ARG A 2 42.86 -6.38 -27.07
CA ARG A 2 43.06 -6.23 -28.52
C ARG A 2 44.22 -7.07 -29.12
N ARG A 3 43.90 -7.61 -30.32
CA ARG A 3 44.62 -7.55 -31.63
C ARG A 3 45.79 -8.50 -32.00
N HIS A 4 45.76 -8.80 -33.31
CA HIS A 4 46.82 -9.26 -34.24
C HIS A 4 47.14 -10.76 -34.21
N ARG A 5 47.39 -11.48 -35.33
CA ARG A 5 48.04 -11.10 -36.59
C ARG A 5 47.83 -12.19 -37.67
N SER A 6 47.75 -11.76 -38.92
CA SER A 6 48.14 -12.34 -40.23
C SER A 6 48.67 -13.79 -40.31
N ASN A 7 48.29 -14.55 -41.34
CA ASN A 7 49.06 -14.67 -42.60
C ASN A 7 48.51 -15.67 -43.64
N GLN A 8 48.73 -15.27 -44.89
CA GLN A 8 49.13 -16.04 -46.09
C GLN A 8 48.18 -16.95 -46.88
N VAL A 9 48.19 -16.61 -48.17
CA VAL A 9 47.67 -17.19 -49.40
C VAL A 9 48.48 -18.43 -49.82
N ILE A 10 47.86 -19.41 -50.52
CA ILE A 10 48.27 -19.99 -51.84
C ILE A 10 47.38 -21.20 -52.22
N ARG A 11 46.73 -21.09 -53.41
CA ARG A 11 46.34 -22.05 -54.50
C ARG A 11 45.85 -23.48 -54.13
N SER A 12 44.87 -24.11 -54.79
CA SER A 12 44.55 -24.22 -56.23
C SER A 12 43.17 -24.86 -56.48
N GLU A 13 42.60 -24.53 -57.65
CA GLU A 13 41.44 -25.01 -58.43
C GLU A 13 40.89 -26.44 -58.21
N SER A 14 39.56 -26.59 -58.30
CA SER A 14 38.89 -27.47 -59.29
C SER A 14 37.35 -27.39 -59.18
N ASP A 15 36.71 -27.17 -60.33
CA ASP A 15 35.26 -27.10 -60.54
C ASP A 15 34.59 -28.48 -60.48
N THR A 16 33.32 -28.52 -60.03
CA THR A 16 32.25 -29.34 -60.66
C THR A 16 30.88 -28.90 -60.16
N GLU A 17 29.97 -28.72 -61.12
CA GLU A 17 28.68 -28.05 -61.01
C GLU A 17 27.52 -28.93 -60.50
N SER A 18 26.49 -28.22 -60.02
CA SER A 18 25.06 -28.55 -59.90
C SER A 18 24.59 -29.44 -58.75
N ASP A 19 23.89 -28.82 -57.79
CA ASP A 19 22.55 -29.23 -57.36
C ASP A 19 21.95 -28.21 -56.35
N THR A 20 21.02 -27.38 -56.82
CA THR A 20 20.09 -26.51 -56.05
C THR A 20 20.55 -26.07 -54.64
N ASP A 21 21.36 -25.00 -54.55
CA ASP A 21 21.55 -24.27 -53.29
C ASP A 21 20.23 -23.59 -52.92
N ALA A 22 19.36 -24.32 -52.22
CA ALA A 22 18.29 -23.70 -51.45
C ALA A 22 18.97 -22.86 -50.37
N GLU A 23 19.18 -21.56 -50.64
CA GLU A 23 19.77 -20.61 -49.68
C GLU A 23 19.13 -20.83 -48.30
N THR A 24 19.88 -21.38 -47.35
CA THR A 24 19.41 -21.56 -45.98
C THR A 24 19.66 -20.27 -45.21
N MET A 25 18.64 -19.81 -44.50
CA MET A 25 18.71 -18.62 -43.64
C MET A 25 18.84 -19.04 -42.19
N LYS A 26 19.55 -18.24 -41.36
CA LYS A 26 19.64 -18.48 -39.91
C LYS A 26 18.61 -17.65 -39.17
N CYS A 27 17.84 -18.30 -38.29
CA CYS A 27 16.86 -17.63 -37.46
C CYS A 27 17.57 -16.68 -36.49
N ILE A 28 17.09 -15.44 -36.40
CA ILE A 28 17.64 -14.46 -35.47
C ILE A 28 17.43 -14.89 -34.01
N SER A 29 16.34 -15.59 -33.70
CA SER A 29 15.96 -16.04 -32.36
C SER A 29 16.66 -17.33 -31.93
N CYS A 30 16.36 -18.48 -32.56
CA CYS A 30 16.90 -19.79 -32.16
C CYS A 30 18.27 -20.15 -32.79
N LYS A 31 18.76 -19.36 -33.74
CA LYS A 31 20.01 -19.60 -34.52
C LYS A 31 20.01 -20.82 -35.43
N GLU A 32 18.88 -21.50 -35.58
CA GLU A 32 18.73 -22.65 -36.48
C GLU A 32 18.60 -22.25 -37.95
N GLU A 33 18.96 -23.16 -38.85
CA GLU A 33 18.87 -22.96 -40.30
C GLU A 33 17.50 -23.39 -40.83
N TYR A 34 16.86 -22.55 -41.64
CA TYR A 34 15.57 -22.80 -42.27
C TYR A 34 15.56 -22.31 -43.72
N GLY A 35 14.58 -22.73 -44.52
CA GLY A 35 14.53 -22.39 -45.96
C GLY A 35 14.31 -20.90 -46.24
N SER A 36 14.88 -20.38 -47.33
CA SER A 36 14.85 -18.98 -47.80
C SER A 36 13.47 -18.34 -48.05
N ARG A 37 12.35 -19.00 -47.73
CA ARG A 37 11.02 -18.46 -47.98
C ARG A 37 10.62 -17.36 -47.00
N ASP A 38 11.19 -17.36 -45.81
CA ASP A 38 10.92 -16.38 -44.76
C ASP A 38 12.19 -15.59 -44.44
N ALA A 39 12.05 -14.30 -44.11
CA ALA A 39 13.18 -13.43 -43.77
C ALA A 39 13.25 -13.18 -42.26
N GLY A 40 14.43 -13.39 -41.66
CA GLY A 40 14.74 -13.01 -40.28
C GLY A 40 14.46 -14.10 -39.23
N THR A 41 13.20 -14.47 -39.02
CA THR A 41 12.79 -15.42 -37.97
C THR A 41 12.13 -16.65 -38.59
N CYS A 42 12.48 -17.84 -38.12
CA CYS A 42 11.84 -19.07 -38.60
C CYS A 42 10.37 -19.12 -38.16
N LYS A 43 9.58 -19.90 -38.89
CA LYS A 43 8.14 -20.09 -38.63
C LYS A 43 7.85 -20.52 -37.19
N GLU A 44 8.61 -21.47 -36.64
CA GLU A 44 8.42 -21.98 -35.28
C GLU A 44 8.60 -20.88 -34.23
N CYS A 45 9.69 -20.10 -34.29
CA CYS A 45 9.90 -18.98 -33.39
C CYS A 45 8.87 -17.86 -33.56
N TYR A 46 8.29 -17.69 -34.76
CA TYR A 46 7.23 -16.72 -34.99
C TYR A 46 5.90 -17.19 -34.37
N GLU A 47 5.55 -18.46 -34.56
CA GLU A 47 4.35 -19.06 -33.96
C GLU A 47 4.46 -19.08 -32.42
N GLU A 48 5.60 -19.47 -31.86
CA GLU A 48 5.86 -19.42 -30.41
C GLU A 48 5.74 -17.98 -29.86
N ALA A 49 6.27 -16.98 -30.57
CA ALA A 49 6.11 -15.58 -30.19
C ALA A 49 4.64 -15.11 -30.25
N SER A 50 3.86 -15.59 -31.23
CA SER A 50 2.44 -15.28 -31.35
C SER A 50 1.62 -15.92 -30.24
N GLU A 51 1.88 -17.19 -29.91
CA GLU A 51 1.20 -17.91 -28.83
C GLU A 51 1.47 -17.25 -27.47
N THR A 52 2.72 -16.90 -27.20
CA THR A 52 3.09 -16.18 -25.96
C THR A 52 2.44 -14.79 -25.89
N GLU A 53 2.32 -14.06 -27.01
CA GLU A 53 1.60 -12.79 -27.05
C GLU A 53 0.10 -12.95 -26.73
N GLU A 54 -0.54 -13.98 -27.28
CA GLU A 54 -1.95 -14.29 -27.01
C GLU A 54 -2.20 -14.74 -25.57
N GLU A 55 -1.28 -15.50 -24.98
CA GLU A 55 -1.33 -15.88 -23.56
C GLU A 55 -1.20 -14.63 -22.67
N LEU A 56 -0.21 -13.77 -22.91
CA LEU A 56 -0.03 -12.53 -22.17
C LEU A 56 -1.26 -11.60 -22.30
N LYS A 57 -1.87 -11.50 -23.48
CA LYS A 57 -3.12 -10.72 -23.67
C LYS A 57 -4.25 -11.26 -22.81
N ARG A 58 -4.43 -12.58 -22.76
CA ARG A 58 -5.44 -13.23 -21.91
C ARG A 58 -5.19 -12.98 -20.43
N GLU A 59 -3.93 -13.07 -19.98
CA GLU A 59 -3.56 -12.74 -18.60
C GLU A 59 -3.85 -11.28 -18.26
N ILE A 60 -3.54 -10.35 -19.17
CA ILE A 60 -3.82 -8.92 -18.99
C ILE A 60 -5.34 -8.68 -18.88
N GLU A 61 -6.16 -9.32 -19.71
CA GLU A 61 -7.61 -9.19 -19.66
C GLU A 61 -8.19 -9.75 -18.35
N ASP A 62 -7.71 -10.91 -17.90
CA ASP A 62 -8.09 -11.48 -16.60
C ASP A 62 -7.68 -10.57 -15.44
N LEU A 63 -6.46 -10.03 -15.45
CA LEU A 63 -6.00 -9.06 -14.44
C LEU A 63 -6.84 -7.78 -14.47
N LYS A 64 -7.19 -7.27 -15.67
CA LYS A 64 -8.09 -6.12 -15.81
C LYS A 64 -9.47 -6.42 -15.24
N ALA A 65 -10.02 -7.61 -15.48
CA ALA A 65 -11.31 -8.03 -14.94
C ALA A 65 -11.26 -8.12 -13.40
N LYS A 66 -10.18 -8.67 -12.83
CA LYS A 66 -9.95 -8.72 -11.37
C LYS A 66 -9.83 -7.32 -10.75
N VAL A 67 -9.11 -6.40 -11.39
CA VAL A 67 -9.02 -5.00 -10.96
C VAL A 67 -10.38 -4.30 -11.07
N ALA A 68 -11.12 -4.54 -12.15
CA ALA A 68 -12.46 -3.99 -12.35
C ALA A 68 -13.43 -4.49 -11.28
N PHE A 69 -13.38 -5.78 -10.91
CA PHE A 69 -14.13 -6.31 -9.77
C PHE A 69 -13.78 -5.55 -8.48
N LEU A 70 -12.52 -5.29 -8.18
CA LEU A 70 -12.17 -4.53 -6.96
C LEU A 70 -12.63 -3.06 -7.01
N ARG A 71 -12.67 -2.44 -8.19
CA ARG A 71 -13.06 -1.03 -8.38
C ARG A 71 -14.57 -0.80 -8.46
N PHE A 72 -15.32 -1.71 -9.08
CA PHE A 72 -16.78 -1.61 -9.22
C PHE A 72 -17.51 -1.62 -7.86
N TRP A 73 -16.84 -2.09 -6.82
CA TRP A 73 -17.34 -2.10 -5.44
C TRP A 73 -17.01 -0.84 -4.66
N SER A 74 -16.44 0.19 -5.30
CA SER A 74 -16.18 1.45 -4.60
C SER A 74 -17.51 2.03 -4.10
N PRO A 75 -17.69 2.21 -2.78
CA PRO A 75 -18.93 2.75 -2.23
C PRO A 75 -19.19 4.23 -2.59
N LEU A 76 -18.38 4.83 -3.49
CA LEU A 76 -18.57 6.17 -4.05
C LEU A 76 -19.79 6.29 -4.97
N ASP A 77 -20.18 5.22 -5.65
CA ASP A 77 -21.19 5.31 -6.72
C ASP A 77 -22.64 5.32 -6.21
N HIS A 78 -22.87 5.13 -4.91
CA HIS A 78 -24.22 5.01 -4.34
C HIS A 78 -24.87 6.33 -3.89
N ALA A 79 -24.15 7.46 -3.94
CA ALA A 79 -24.70 8.74 -3.49
C ALA A 79 -25.49 9.51 -4.57
N HIS A 80 -25.36 9.19 -5.86
CA HIS A 80 -25.99 9.94 -6.95
C HIS A 80 -26.50 9.05 -8.10
N ARG A 81 -27.64 8.36 -7.91
CA ARG A 81 -28.58 8.11 -9.02
C ARG A 81 -29.94 7.59 -8.54
N GLY A 82 -30.90 8.51 -8.46
CA GLY A 82 -32.27 8.18 -8.78
C GLY A 82 -32.38 7.93 -10.29
N SER A 83 -32.21 6.70 -10.74
CA SER A 83 -32.69 6.25 -12.05
C SER A 83 -32.69 4.72 -12.08
N THR A 84 -33.86 4.19 -12.39
CA THR A 84 -34.19 2.79 -12.61
C THR A 84 -33.20 2.05 -13.53
N THR A 85 -33.05 0.75 -13.26
CA THR A 85 -32.33 -0.28 -14.05
C THR A 85 -30.81 -0.39 -13.92
N THR A 86 -30.33 -0.61 -12.69
CA THR A 86 -29.24 -1.56 -12.42
C THR A 86 -29.46 -2.11 -11.00
N PRO A 87 -29.37 -3.43 -10.76
CA PRO A 87 -29.80 -3.94 -9.48
C PRO A 87 -28.73 -3.64 -8.42
N GLY A 88 -29.20 -3.38 -7.20
CA GLY A 88 -28.37 -3.30 -6.01
C GLY A 88 -27.58 -4.59 -5.73
N PRO A 89 -26.85 -4.63 -4.61
CA PRO A 89 -25.56 -5.31 -4.46
C PRO A 89 -25.70 -6.83 -4.61
N PHE A 90 -25.35 -7.37 -5.78
CA PHE A 90 -25.58 -8.79 -6.04
C PHE A 90 -24.69 -9.76 -5.25
N PHE A 91 -23.66 -9.28 -4.54
CA PHE A 91 -22.73 -10.19 -3.86
C PHE A 91 -22.25 -9.74 -2.47
N SER A 92 -22.80 -8.66 -1.88
CA SER A 92 -22.41 -8.26 -0.52
C SER A 92 -22.99 -9.24 0.48
N ASP A 93 -22.15 -9.93 1.23
CA ASP A 93 -22.52 -10.93 2.24
C ASP A 93 -22.30 -10.43 3.67
N VAL A 94 -21.85 -9.17 3.82
CA VAL A 94 -21.72 -8.47 5.10
C VAL A 94 -21.93 -6.96 4.94
N VAL A 95 -22.43 -6.31 5.99
CA VAL A 95 -22.56 -4.84 6.08
C VAL A 95 -21.83 -4.32 7.32
N LEU A 96 -21.19 -3.16 7.19
CA LEU A 96 -20.57 -2.44 8.30
C LEU A 96 -21.40 -1.20 8.63
N ILE A 97 -21.48 -0.86 9.92
CA ILE A 97 -22.25 0.28 10.43
C ILE A 97 -21.33 1.13 11.30
N ALA A 98 -21.25 2.43 11.01
CA ALA A 98 -20.59 3.40 11.87
C ALA A 98 -21.48 3.72 13.08
N SER A 99 -20.90 3.94 14.27
CA SER A 99 -21.70 4.19 15.47
C SER A 99 -22.11 5.66 15.69
N ASP A 100 -21.57 6.62 14.93
CA ASP A 100 -21.67 8.07 15.21
C ASP A 100 -22.77 8.82 14.42
N ASP A 101 -23.53 8.15 13.55
CA ASP A 101 -24.57 8.77 12.72
C ASP A 101 -25.99 8.67 13.30
N GLY A 102 -26.10 8.32 14.58
CA GLY A 102 -27.36 8.25 15.33
C GLY A 102 -28.01 9.60 15.61
N SER A 103 -28.28 10.41 14.58
CA SER A 103 -29.27 11.48 14.69
C SER A 103 -30.61 10.82 15.03
N PRO A 104 -31.25 11.15 16.16
CA PRO A 104 -32.48 10.50 16.58
C PRO A 104 -33.56 10.72 15.51
N GLY A 105 -33.88 9.67 14.75
CA GLY A 105 -34.91 9.67 13.70
C GLY A 105 -34.45 9.24 12.30
N PHE A 106 -33.15 9.06 12.04
CA PHE A 106 -32.66 8.54 10.76
C PHE A 106 -32.13 7.10 10.89
N PRO A 107 -32.37 6.23 9.89
CA PRO A 107 -31.79 4.90 9.87
C PRO A 107 -30.26 4.97 9.69
N PRO A 108 -29.51 4.04 10.30
CA PRO A 108 -28.04 4.01 10.19
C PRO A 108 -27.60 3.79 8.74
N VAL A 109 -26.57 4.51 8.31
CA VAL A 109 -26.04 4.38 6.95
C VAL A 109 -25.14 3.15 6.86
N LEU A 110 -25.49 2.23 5.95
CA LEU A 110 -24.79 0.95 5.80
C LEU A 110 -23.63 1.06 4.80
N VAL A 111 -22.51 0.41 5.12
CA VAL A 111 -21.37 0.21 4.20
C VAL A 111 -21.32 -1.27 3.80
N PRO A 112 -21.82 -1.66 2.61
CA PRO A 112 -21.79 -3.04 2.15
C PRO A 112 -20.35 -3.48 1.81
N ALA A 113 -20.03 -4.75 2.08
CA ALA A 113 -18.73 -5.34 1.77
C ALA A 113 -18.82 -6.86 1.49
N ASN A 114 -17.70 -7.46 1.13
CA ASN A 114 -17.55 -8.91 0.95
C ASN A 114 -16.67 -9.50 2.06
N LYS A 115 -17.15 -10.51 2.78
CA LYS A 115 -16.39 -11.22 3.83
C LYS A 115 -15.04 -11.69 3.31
N ALA A 116 -15.00 -12.25 2.09
CA ALA A 116 -13.78 -12.74 1.46
C ALA A 116 -12.69 -11.65 1.30
N VAL A 117 -13.07 -10.39 1.05
CA VAL A 117 -12.10 -9.28 0.96
C VAL A 117 -11.64 -8.87 2.35
N LEU A 118 -12.57 -8.69 3.29
CA LEU A 118 -12.26 -8.26 4.67
C LEU A 118 -11.33 -9.25 5.38
N VAL A 119 -11.64 -10.54 5.33
CA VAL A 119 -10.88 -11.62 5.97
C VAL A 119 -9.45 -11.72 5.42
N ASN A 120 -9.27 -11.55 4.11
CA ASN A 120 -7.96 -11.59 3.49
C ASN A 120 -7.10 -10.36 3.81
N ARG A 121 -7.72 -9.21 4.08
CA ARG A 121 -7.01 -7.93 4.28
C ARG A 121 -6.82 -7.56 5.75
N SER A 122 -7.53 -8.20 6.67
CA SER A 122 -7.46 -7.93 8.10
C SER A 122 -7.50 -9.23 8.92
N PRO A 123 -6.45 -9.52 9.72
CA PRO A 123 -6.48 -10.62 10.69
C PRO A 123 -7.62 -10.51 11.71
N VAL A 124 -8.05 -9.29 12.04
CA VAL A 124 -9.16 -9.05 12.99
C VAL A 124 -10.49 -9.42 12.35
N PHE A 125 -10.74 -9.00 11.10
CA PHE A 125 -11.93 -9.45 10.39
C PHE A 125 -11.92 -10.96 10.16
N LYS A 126 -10.75 -11.55 9.89
CA LYS A 126 -10.59 -13.01 9.83
C LYS A 126 -11.07 -13.70 11.09
N ALA A 127 -10.54 -13.31 12.24
CA ALA A 127 -10.94 -13.88 13.53
C ALA A 127 -12.42 -13.62 13.87
N MET A 128 -12.96 -12.46 13.49
CA MET A 128 -14.35 -12.08 13.75
C MET A 128 -15.35 -12.89 12.90
N LEU A 129 -15.00 -13.17 11.64
CA LEU A 129 -15.93 -13.78 10.66
C LEU A 129 -15.76 -15.29 10.52
N GLU A 130 -14.60 -15.86 10.83
CA GLU A 130 -14.36 -17.31 10.76
C GLU A 130 -14.77 -18.05 12.06
N ASN A 131 -14.75 -17.36 13.20
CA ASN A 131 -15.29 -17.92 14.43
C ASN A 131 -16.81 -17.63 14.45
N GLU A 132 -17.64 -18.56 14.92
CA GLU A 132 -19.12 -18.47 14.95
C GLU A 132 -19.68 -17.38 15.90
N MET A 133 -19.10 -16.19 15.89
CA MET A 133 -19.50 -15.00 16.64
C MET A 133 -20.80 -14.38 16.11
N GLU A 134 -21.36 -13.44 16.85
CA GLU A 134 -22.63 -12.79 16.50
C GLU A 134 -22.56 -12.09 15.13
N GLU A 135 -21.41 -11.50 14.79
CA GLU A 135 -21.15 -10.81 13.54
C GLU A 135 -21.13 -11.77 12.34
N SER A 136 -20.56 -12.98 12.50
CA SER A 136 -20.53 -13.98 11.43
C SER A 136 -21.92 -14.52 11.11
N ARG A 137 -22.79 -14.62 12.13
CA ARG A 137 -24.20 -15.05 12.04
C ARG A 137 -25.15 -13.95 11.56
N SER A 138 -24.97 -12.72 12.03
CA SER A 138 -25.85 -11.59 11.70
C SER A 138 -25.53 -10.94 10.35
N GLY A 139 -24.30 -11.12 9.85
CA GLY A 139 -23.83 -10.43 8.64
C GLY A 139 -23.68 -8.93 8.83
N THR A 140 -23.68 -8.44 10.07
CA THR A 140 -23.57 -7.01 10.41
C THR A 140 -22.41 -6.79 11.37
N ILE A 141 -21.51 -5.88 11.04
CA ILE A 141 -20.37 -5.49 11.87
C ILE A 141 -20.58 -4.04 12.32
N LYS A 142 -20.66 -3.81 13.64
CA LYS A 142 -20.73 -2.46 14.20
C LYS A 142 -19.32 -1.97 14.50
N VAL A 143 -18.98 -0.79 13.99
CA VAL A 143 -17.68 -0.15 14.21
C VAL A 143 -17.90 1.09 15.06
N SER A 144 -17.51 1.00 16.33
CA SER A 144 -17.56 2.12 17.27
C SER A 144 -16.52 3.18 16.97
N ASP A 145 -16.86 4.42 17.35
CA ASP A 145 -15.98 5.60 17.38
C ASP A 145 -15.38 5.95 16.01
N VAL A 146 -16.20 5.85 14.96
CA VAL A 146 -15.80 6.17 13.59
C VAL A 146 -16.94 6.91 12.87
N SER A 147 -16.58 7.88 12.04
CA SER A 147 -17.51 8.52 11.11
C SER A 147 -17.83 7.58 9.94
N TYR A 148 -18.99 7.79 9.31
CA TYR A 148 -19.35 7.06 8.09
C TYR A 148 -18.28 7.21 7.00
N ASP A 149 -17.76 8.42 6.80
CA ASP A 149 -16.79 8.71 5.75
C ASP A 149 -15.46 7.99 5.99
N ALA A 150 -14.97 7.95 7.23
CA ALA A 150 -13.76 7.21 7.58
C ALA A 150 -13.95 5.70 7.43
N LEU A 151 -15.09 5.16 7.88
CA LEU A 151 -15.41 3.74 7.70
C LEU A 151 -15.48 3.37 6.21
N ARG A 152 -16.13 4.21 5.41
CA ARG A 152 -16.24 4.03 3.97
C ARG A 152 -14.89 4.10 3.27
N ALA A 153 -14.05 5.08 3.61
CA ALA A 153 -12.70 5.20 3.08
C ALA A 153 -11.84 3.99 3.46
N PHE A 154 -11.97 3.49 4.68
CA PHE A 154 -11.30 2.28 5.15
C PHE A 154 -11.71 1.05 4.34
N VAL A 155 -13.01 0.81 4.15
CA VAL A 155 -13.49 -0.31 3.33
C VAL A 155 -13.00 -0.16 1.89
N ASN A 156 -13.09 1.03 1.28
CA ASN A 156 -12.57 1.27 -0.06
C ASN A 156 -11.09 0.91 -0.18
N TYR A 157 -10.28 1.29 0.82
CA TYR A 157 -8.86 0.93 0.86
C TYR A 157 -8.62 -0.58 0.88
N LEU A 158 -9.46 -1.37 1.54
CA LEU A 158 -9.31 -2.84 1.55
C LEU A 158 -9.48 -3.45 0.15
N TYR A 159 -10.29 -2.82 -0.71
CA TYR A 159 -10.47 -3.24 -2.09
C TYR A 159 -9.36 -2.73 -3.00
N THR A 160 -9.03 -1.44 -2.92
CA THR A 160 -8.21 -0.75 -3.93
C THR A 160 -6.77 -0.53 -3.52
N ALA A 161 -6.46 -0.60 -2.22
CA ALA A 161 -5.22 -0.13 -1.61
C ALA A 161 -4.93 1.37 -1.85
N GLU A 162 -5.96 2.15 -2.21
CA GLU A 162 -5.89 3.59 -2.44
C GLU A 162 -6.70 4.34 -1.37
N ALA A 163 -6.14 5.43 -0.82
CA ALA A 163 -6.82 6.31 0.11
C ALA A 163 -6.42 7.77 -0.17
N CYS A 164 -7.41 8.67 -0.20
CA CYS A 164 -7.18 10.10 -0.23
C CYS A 164 -7.08 10.60 1.21
N LEU A 165 -5.92 11.15 1.58
CA LEU A 165 -5.65 11.60 2.95
C LEU A 165 -5.67 13.12 3.05
N ASP A 166 -6.46 13.62 3.99
CA ASP A 166 -6.19 14.86 4.71
C ASP A 166 -5.74 14.53 6.14
N GLU A 167 -5.48 15.54 6.98
CA GLU A 167 -4.98 15.33 8.35
C GLU A 167 -5.99 14.58 9.23
N GLN A 168 -7.28 14.89 9.12
CA GLN A 168 -8.33 14.23 9.91
C GLN A 168 -8.54 12.78 9.46
N MET A 169 -8.69 12.57 8.15
CA MET A 169 -8.86 11.25 7.55
C MET A 169 -7.64 10.36 7.80
N ALA A 170 -6.43 10.92 7.80
CA ALA A 170 -5.22 10.17 8.15
C ALA A 170 -5.24 9.69 9.61
N CYS A 171 -5.70 10.52 10.55
CA CYS A 171 -5.89 10.10 11.94
C CYS A 171 -6.96 8.99 12.03
N ASP A 172 -8.14 9.21 11.46
CA ASP A 172 -9.26 8.25 11.55
C ASP A 172 -8.90 6.90 10.93
N LEU A 173 -8.28 6.91 9.73
CA LEU A 173 -7.83 5.69 9.07
C LEU A 173 -6.68 5.01 9.81
N LEU A 174 -5.81 5.76 10.50
CA LEU A 174 -4.77 5.17 11.33
C LEU A 174 -5.38 4.41 12.51
N VAL A 175 -6.39 4.98 13.18
CA VAL A 175 -7.10 4.31 14.28
C VAL A 175 -7.74 3.02 13.80
N LEU A 176 -8.43 3.05 12.66
CA LEU A 176 -9.03 1.85 12.05
C LEU A 176 -7.96 0.83 11.63
N ALA A 177 -6.87 1.29 11.02
CA ALA A 177 -5.78 0.43 10.59
C ALA A 177 -5.11 -0.29 11.76
N GLU A 178 -4.93 0.39 12.90
CA GLU A 178 -4.44 -0.25 14.12
C GLU A 178 -5.46 -1.24 14.67
N LYS A 179 -6.72 -0.82 14.84
CA LYS A 179 -7.81 -1.64 15.38
C LYS A 179 -8.02 -2.93 14.59
N TYR A 180 -7.94 -2.86 13.26
CA TYR A 180 -8.14 -4.00 12.35
C TYR A 180 -6.82 -4.58 11.81
N GLN A 181 -5.67 -4.17 12.35
CA GLN A 181 -4.34 -4.68 12.02
C GLN A 181 -3.98 -4.64 10.52
N VAL A 182 -4.39 -3.57 9.83
CA VAL A 182 -4.07 -3.30 8.41
C VAL A 182 -2.74 -2.53 8.33
N LYS A 183 -1.63 -3.26 8.52
CA LYS A 183 -0.28 -2.69 8.68
C LYS A 183 0.15 -1.71 7.57
N HIS A 184 -0.19 -2.03 6.31
CA HIS A 184 0.19 -1.19 5.18
C HIS A 184 -0.53 0.18 5.21
N LEU A 185 -1.82 0.19 5.57
CA LEU A 185 -2.58 1.44 5.75
C LEU A 185 -2.03 2.26 6.91
N LYS A 186 -1.74 1.62 8.04
CA LYS A 186 -1.14 2.30 9.21
C LYS A 186 0.16 3.00 8.83
N GLY A 187 1.09 2.29 8.20
CA GLY A 187 2.36 2.87 7.77
C GLY A 187 2.20 3.97 6.71
N TYR A 188 1.18 3.89 5.86
CA TYR A 188 0.85 4.96 4.91
C TYR A 188 0.37 6.23 5.61
N CYS A 189 -0.57 6.09 6.56
CA CYS A 189 -1.08 7.21 7.36
C CYS A 189 0.02 7.83 8.25
N GLU A 190 0.85 6.99 8.88
CA GLU A 190 1.99 7.45 9.68
C GLU A 190 2.95 8.34 8.88
N LYS A 191 3.34 7.90 7.68
CA LYS A 191 4.23 8.68 6.79
C LYS A 191 3.61 10.01 6.41
N PHE A 192 2.31 10.02 6.12
CA PHE A 192 1.58 11.24 5.82
C PHE A 192 1.59 12.20 7.02
N LEU A 193 1.24 11.73 8.22
CA LEU A 193 1.21 12.54 9.44
C LEU A 193 2.61 13.09 9.79
N VAL A 194 3.66 12.28 9.66
CA VAL A 194 5.06 12.74 9.84
C VAL A 194 5.40 13.88 8.87
N SER A 195 4.91 13.82 7.62
CA SER A 195 5.14 14.90 6.64
C SER A 195 4.41 16.22 6.96
N LYS A 196 3.38 16.17 7.83
CA LYS A 196 2.60 17.33 8.30
C LYS A 196 3.00 17.79 9.70
N LEU A 197 3.86 17.03 10.36
CA LEU A 197 4.32 17.30 11.71
C LEU A 197 5.12 18.61 11.74
N ASN A 198 4.76 19.47 12.69
CA ASN A 198 5.38 20.75 12.95
C ASN A 198 5.37 21.01 14.47
N TRP A 199 5.99 22.10 14.90
CA TRP A 199 6.07 22.42 16.32
C TRP A 199 4.68 22.55 16.94
N ASP A 200 3.76 23.24 16.28
CA ASP A 200 2.43 23.55 16.81
C ASP A 200 1.57 22.28 16.99
N ASN A 201 1.68 21.27 16.12
CA ASN A 201 0.92 20.03 16.28
C ASN A 201 1.70 18.88 16.98
N SER A 202 2.96 19.10 17.36
CA SER A 202 3.84 18.02 17.86
C SER A 202 3.36 17.33 19.13
N LEU A 203 2.88 18.07 20.13
CA LEU A 203 2.40 17.48 21.40
C LEU A 203 1.13 16.64 21.21
N MET A 204 0.16 17.18 20.47
CA MET A 204 -1.06 16.46 20.14
C MET A 204 -0.75 15.21 19.32
N SER A 205 0.15 15.32 18.33
CA SER A 205 0.60 14.20 17.51
C SER A 205 1.34 13.14 18.32
N TYR A 206 2.14 13.53 19.31
CA TYR A 206 2.82 12.61 20.22
C TYR A 206 1.82 11.84 21.08
N ALA A 207 0.86 12.52 21.70
CA ALA A 207 -0.18 11.87 22.51
C ALA A 207 -1.05 10.93 21.67
N PHE A 208 -1.50 11.39 20.49
CA PHE A 208 -2.25 10.56 19.54
C PHE A 208 -1.45 9.32 19.11
N ALA A 209 -0.18 9.51 18.76
CA ALA A 209 0.68 8.42 18.33
C ALA A 209 0.93 7.40 19.44
N HIS A 210 1.06 7.86 20.69
CA HIS A 210 1.19 6.97 21.84
C HIS A 210 -0.08 6.14 22.03
N GLN A 211 -1.26 6.76 21.98
CA GLN A 211 -2.54 6.08 22.15
C GLN A 211 -2.83 5.02 21.07
N HIS A 212 -2.39 5.24 19.84
CA HIS A 212 -2.67 4.36 18.69
C HIS A 212 -1.45 3.57 18.22
N ASN A 213 -0.44 3.43 19.08
CA ASN A 213 0.80 2.71 18.81
C ASN A 213 1.48 3.12 17.50
N ALA A 214 1.38 4.40 17.09
CA ALA A 214 1.85 4.92 15.82
C ALA A 214 3.34 5.28 15.87
N LYS A 215 4.21 4.27 15.89
CA LYS A 215 5.62 4.44 16.26
C LYS A 215 6.37 5.48 15.42
N LEU A 216 6.14 5.54 14.11
CA LEU A 216 6.84 6.51 13.26
C LEU A 216 6.47 7.96 13.60
N VAL A 217 5.20 8.22 13.91
CA VAL A 217 4.72 9.54 14.33
C VAL A 217 5.22 9.86 15.74
N LEU A 218 5.17 8.86 16.63
CA LEU A 218 5.64 8.98 18.02
C LEU A 218 7.11 9.41 18.08
N ASP A 219 7.98 8.69 17.38
CA ASP A 219 9.42 8.94 17.37
C ASP A 219 9.74 10.32 16.74
N ALA A 220 9.07 10.67 15.64
CA ALA A 220 9.25 11.96 14.98
C ALA A 220 8.78 13.14 15.84
N ALA A 221 7.61 13.01 16.47
CA ALA A 221 7.06 14.02 17.37
C ALA A 221 7.93 14.21 18.61
N LEU A 222 8.37 13.11 19.23
CA LEU A 222 9.28 13.16 20.38
C LEU A 222 10.62 13.81 20.01
N CYS A 223 11.17 13.50 18.84
CA CYS A 223 12.40 14.14 18.36
C CYS A 223 12.22 15.67 18.25
N LEU A 224 11.14 16.12 17.61
CA LEU A 224 10.84 17.54 17.44
C LEU A 224 10.60 18.26 18.78
N ILE A 225 9.92 17.60 19.72
CA ILE A 225 9.70 18.09 21.08
C ILE A 225 11.03 18.27 21.82
N THR A 226 11.86 17.22 21.82
CA THR A 226 13.15 17.23 22.52
C THR A 226 14.14 18.25 21.96
N ASP A 227 14.03 18.61 20.68
CA ASP A 227 14.85 19.66 20.03
C ASP A 227 14.46 21.09 20.45
N ASN A 228 13.26 21.30 21.01
CA ASN A 228 12.71 22.62 21.34
C ASN A 228 12.20 22.68 22.79
N MET A 229 12.82 21.91 23.69
CA MET A 229 12.39 21.77 25.09
C MET A 229 12.34 23.10 25.86
N ASP A 230 13.14 24.10 25.48
CA ASP A 230 13.17 25.43 26.10
C ASP A 230 11.84 26.19 25.98
N LYS A 231 11.02 25.84 24.98
CA LYS A 231 9.71 26.46 24.72
C LYS A 231 8.55 25.61 25.21
N LEU A 232 8.78 24.34 25.57
CA LEU A 232 7.73 23.37 25.85
C LEU A 232 6.78 23.82 26.97
N THR A 233 7.32 24.27 28.09
CA THR A 233 6.53 24.61 29.29
C THR A 233 5.66 25.86 29.15
N LYS A 234 5.84 26.62 28.07
CA LYS A 234 5.05 27.84 27.77
C LYS A 234 3.78 27.56 27.00
N ARG A 235 3.60 26.31 26.54
CA ARG A 235 2.49 25.91 25.67
C ARG A 235 1.26 25.54 26.48
N GLU A 236 0.09 25.95 26.00
CA GLU A 236 -1.20 25.54 26.58
C GLU A 236 -1.40 24.02 26.44
N GLU A 237 -1.00 23.44 25.31
CA GLU A 237 -1.13 22.01 25.04
C GLU A 237 -0.23 21.18 25.95
N TYR A 238 0.88 21.76 26.46
CA TYR A 238 1.70 21.11 27.47
C TYR A 238 0.97 21.04 28.81
N ILE A 239 0.31 22.12 29.22
CA ILE A 239 -0.47 22.16 30.46
C ILE A 239 -1.60 21.13 30.38
N GLU A 240 -2.32 21.08 29.26
CA GLU A 240 -3.35 20.07 29.02
C GLU A 240 -2.79 18.64 29.08
N LEU A 241 -1.60 18.41 28.51
CA LEU A 241 -0.96 17.09 28.54
C LEU A 241 -0.57 16.69 29.96
N VAL A 242 -0.04 17.62 30.76
CA VAL A 242 0.28 17.39 32.19
C VAL A 242 -0.97 17.00 32.97
N GLU A 243 -2.12 17.60 32.68
CA GLU A 243 -3.37 17.29 33.37
C GLU A 243 -3.98 15.96 32.91
N LYS A 244 -4.00 15.69 31.60
CA LYS A 244 -4.65 14.51 31.02
C LYS A 244 -3.80 13.24 31.17
N ASP A 245 -2.50 13.33 30.90
CA ASP A 245 -1.57 12.19 30.99
C ASP A 245 -0.15 12.62 31.40
N PRO A 246 0.10 12.75 32.72
CA PRO A 246 1.41 13.11 33.25
C PRO A 246 2.53 12.13 32.85
N ARG A 247 2.22 10.88 32.50
CA ARG A 247 3.24 9.87 32.16
C ARG A 247 3.94 10.20 30.85
N LEU A 248 3.18 10.70 29.87
CA LEU A 248 3.74 11.17 28.59
C LEU A 248 4.75 12.30 28.80
N VAL A 249 4.51 13.18 29.77
CA VAL A 249 5.45 14.25 30.11
C VAL A 249 6.74 13.66 30.69
N VAL A 250 6.64 12.69 31.59
CA VAL A 250 7.82 12.00 32.15
C VAL A 250 8.65 11.36 31.04
N GLU A 251 8.01 10.64 30.11
CA GLU A 251 8.70 10.02 28.96
C GLU A 251 9.43 11.05 28.08
N ILE A 252 8.82 12.22 27.83
CA ILE A 252 9.46 13.31 27.10
C ILE A 252 10.74 13.78 27.82
N TYR A 253 10.68 13.98 29.15
CA TYR A 253 11.85 14.40 29.93
C TYR A 253 12.92 13.32 30.02
N GLU A 254 12.54 12.05 30.17
CA GLU A 254 13.48 10.91 30.15
C GLU A 254 14.21 10.81 28.81
N ALA A 255 13.50 10.96 27.70
CA ALA A 255 14.07 10.99 26.36
C ALA A 255 15.01 12.18 26.17
N TYR A 256 14.63 13.37 26.65
CA TYR A 256 15.47 14.55 26.60
C TYR A 256 16.77 14.40 27.40
N LEU A 257 16.69 13.92 28.64
CA LEU A 257 17.86 13.69 29.50
C LEU A 257 18.81 12.65 28.86
N SER A 258 18.25 11.56 28.33
CA SER A 258 19.02 10.52 27.63
C SER A 258 19.77 11.08 26.40
N LYS A 259 19.12 11.98 25.65
CA LYS A 259 19.73 12.66 24.49
C LYS A 259 20.92 13.56 24.90
N GLN A 260 20.84 14.23 26.05
CA GLN A 260 21.95 15.05 26.55
C GLN A 260 23.17 14.23 26.97
N VAL A 261 22.96 13.10 27.66
CA VAL A 261 24.04 12.20 28.09
C VAL A 261 24.82 11.68 26.89
N ASN A 262 24.12 11.26 25.83
CA ASN A 262 24.76 10.77 24.60
C ASN A 262 25.59 11.88 23.90
N THR A 263 25.11 13.12 23.91
CA THR A 263 25.83 14.25 23.32
C THR A 263 27.09 14.61 24.11
N ALA A 264 27.05 14.54 25.44
CA ALA A 264 28.21 14.77 26.30
C ALA A 264 29.29 13.69 26.10
N ALA A 265 28.90 12.42 26.03
CA ALA A 265 29.81 11.30 25.79
C ALA A 265 30.55 11.42 24.43
N HIS A 266 29.87 11.89 23.38
CA HIS A 266 30.50 12.14 22.08
C HIS A 266 31.50 13.31 22.11
N LYS A 267 31.25 14.36 22.89
CA LYS A 267 32.18 15.50 23.05
C LYS A 267 33.45 15.11 23.81
N ASP A 268 33.33 14.30 24.87
CA ASP A 268 34.49 13.84 25.66
C ASP A 268 35.41 12.88 24.90
N CYS A 269 34.90 12.15 23.91
CA CYS A 269 35.69 11.28 23.06
C CYS A 269 36.47 12.07 21.98
N SER A 270 35.92 13.17 21.47
CA SER A 270 36.55 13.97 20.42
C SER A 270 37.64 14.92 20.93
N MET A 271 37.70 15.21 22.24
CA MET A 271 38.74 16.04 22.87
C MET A 271 39.97 15.26 23.36
N LYS A 272 39.94 13.93 23.23
CA LYS A 272 41.05 13.02 23.62
C LYS A 272 41.82 12.44 22.43
N SER A 273 41.56 12.93 21.21
CA SER A 273 42.25 12.52 19.97
C SER A 273 43.22 13.59 19.49
#